data_AF-X0TAY7-F1
#
_entry.id   AF-X0TAY7-F1
#
_cell.length_a   1.000
_cell.length_b   1.000
_cell.length_c   1.000
_cell.angle_alpha   90.00
_cell.angle_beta   90.00
_cell.angle_gamma   90.00
#
_symmetry.space_group_name_H-M   'P 1'
#
loop_
_entity.id
_entity.type
_entity.pdbx_description
1 polymer ?
#
loop_
_entity_poly.entity_id
_entity_poly.type
_entity_poly.pdbx_seq_one_letter_code
_entity_poly.pdbx_strand_id
1 'polypeptide(L)'
;DPLTGDRAQPLGSLLEMIFILLFLAANGHHLFLLIISRSYETFPAGSIPTVPVLTSGVVKAGSTMLIAGLRLAAPMLGAFLVLMVVLAVLARIAPQMNILFVSLPLRVGLGLLMAAIFLPFINSFVAEFADWMGKLLPL
;
A
#
# COMPACT_ATOMS: atom_id res chain seq x y z
N ASP A 1 -21.77 -6.62 6.15
CA ASP A 1 -22.79 -5.57 6.00
C ASP A 1 -22.06 -4.22 6.08
N PRO A 2 -22.24 -3.30 5.13
CA PRO A 2 -21.49 -2.03 5.09
C PRO A 2 -21.80 -1.08 6.26
N LEU A 3 -22.90 -1.31 7.00
CA LEU A 3 -23.29 -0.52 8.18
C LEU A 3 -22.61 -1.02 9.47
N THR A 4 -22.20 -2.29 9.51
CA THR A 4 -21.59 -2.92 10.70
C THR A 4 -20.11 -2.64 10.89
N GLY A 5 -19.48 -1.86 10.01
CA GLY A 5 -18.15 -1.31 10.28
C GLY A 5 -17.06 -2.37 10.44
N ASP A 6 -17.21 -3.53 9.82
CA ASP A 6 -16.16 -4.57 9.79
C ASP A 6 -15.01 -4.08 8.89
N ARG A 7 -14.21 -3.16 9.44
CA ARG A 7 -13.28 -2.26 8.72
C ARG A 7 -11.82 -2.49 9.06
N ALA A 8 -11.50 -3.47 9.89
CA ALA A 8 -10.11 -3.86 10.09
C ALA A 8 -9.89 -5.23 9.46
N GLN A 9 -9.41 -5.26 8.22
CA GLN A 9 -8.65 -6.42 7.76
C GLN A 9 -7.40 -6.49 8.65
N PRO A 10 -7.24 -7.50 9.54
CA PRO A 10 -6.14 -7.52 10.51
C PRO A 10 -4.77 -7.46 9.83
N LEU A 11 -4.69 -8.05 8.63
CA LEU A 11 -3.49 -8.01 7.78
C LEU A 11 -3.17 -6.59 7.29
N GLY A 12 -4.18 -5.79 6.92
CA GLY A 12 -4.00 -4.42 6.46
C GLY A 12 -3.50 -3.52 7.58
N SER A 13 -4.07 -3.65 8.78
CA SER A 13 -3.62 -2.92 9.97
C SER A 13 -2.20 -3.31 10.38
N LEU A 14 -1.84 -4.60 10.28
CA LEU A 14 -0.47 -5.06 10.52
C LEU A 14 0.52 -4.41 9.53
N LEU A 15 0.20 -4.43 8.23
CA LEU A 15 1.05 -3.83 7.21
C LEU A 15 1.19 -2.31 7.38
N GLU A 16 0.11 -1.61 7.76
CA GLU A 16 0.14 -0.19 8.09
C GLU A 16 1.07 0.09 9.27
N MET A 17 0.94 -0.68 10.36
CA MET A 17 1.79 -0.53 11.53
C MET A 17 3.26 -0.80 11.21
N ILE A 18 3.56 -1.84 10.43
CA ILE A 18 4.91 -2.10 9.92
C ILE A 18 5.41 -0.88 9.14
N PHE A 19 4.64 -0.37 8.17
CA PHE A 19 5.06 0.76 7.34
C PHE A 19 5.36 2.01 8.17
N ILE A 20 4.54 2.34 9.18
CA ILE A 20 4.79 3.44 10.10
C ILE A 20 6.12 3.25 10.84
N LEU A 21 6.36 2.05 11.38
CA LEU A 21 7.62 1.74 12.08
C LEU A 21 8.83 1.89 11.15
N LEU A 22 8.74 1.43 9.90
CA LEU A 22 9.81 1.58 8.92
C LEU A 22 10.05 3.04 8.54
N PHE A 23 8.98 3.82 8.36
CA PHE A 23 9.06 5.24 8.08
C PHE A 23 9.75 6.00 9.22
N LEU A 24 9.46 5.65 10.48
CA LEU A 24 10.14 6.23 11.64
C LEU A 24 11.61 5.79 11.71
N ALA A 25 11.88 4.49 11.53
CA ALA A 25 13.23 3.93 11.61
C ALA A 25 14.18 4.51 10.56
N ALA A 26 13.67 4.85 9.38
CA ALA A 26 14.45 5.48 8.30
C ALA A 26 14.47 7.02 8.36
N ASN A 27 14.10 7.63 9.49
CA ASN A 27 14.05 9.09 9.66
C ASN A 27 13.11 9.81 8.67
N GLY A 28 12.07 9.12 8.18
CA GLY A 28 11.09 9.66 7.24
C GLY A 28 10.42 10.95 7.70
N HIS A 29 10.22 11.08 9.01
CA HIS A 29 9.65 12.27 9.64
C HIS A 29 10.54 13.52 9.48
N HIS A 30 11.87 13.39 9.44
CA HIS A 30 12.76 14.51 9.13
C HIS A 30 12.61 14.98 7.68
N LEU A 31 12.47 14.05 6.73
CA LEU A 31 12.20 14.40 5.33
C LEU A 31 10.86 15.13 5.18
N PHE A 32 9.84 14.69 5.92
CA PHE A 32 8.56 15.37 5.92
C PHE A 32 8.68 16.83 6.37
N LEU A 33 9.39 17.09 7.47
CA LEU A 33 9.64 18.46 7.95
C LEU A 33 10.47 19.28 6.95
N LEU A 34 11.48 18.68 6.32
CA LEU A 34 12.29 19.32 5.29
C LEU A 34 11.45 19.72 4.06
N ILE A 35 10.54 18.84 3.61
CA ILE A 35 9.63 19.13 2.50
C ILE A 35 8.72 20.31 2.85
N ILE A 36 8.17 20.36 4.07
CA ILE A 36 7.37 21.50 4.53
C ILE A 36 8.22 22.78 4.52
N SER A 37 9.45 22.73 5.05
CA SER A 37 10.35 23.89 5.05
C SER A 37 10.61 24.40 3.63
N ARG A 38 10.96 23.51 2.69
CA ARG A 38 11.22 23.87 1.28
C ARG A 38 9.96 24.35 0.55
N SER A 39 8.77 23.92 0.97
CA SER A 39 7.53 24.40 0.36
C SER A 39 7.36 25.92 0.51
N TYR A 40 7.88 26.51 1.60
CA TYR A 40 7.87 27.96 1.82
C TYR A 40 8.90 28.75 0.99
N GLU A 41 9.93 28.09 0.44
CA GLU A 41 10.82 28.72 -0.54
C GLU A 41 10.10 28.92 -1.88
N THR A 42 9.19 27.99 -2.23
CA THR A 42 8.40 28.05 -3.46
C THR A 42 7.16 28.93 -3.31
N PHE A 43 6.49 28.85 -2.14
CA PHE A 43 5.32 29.64 -1.79
C PHE A 43 5.54 30.34 -0.44
N PRO A 44 6.18 31.54 -0.44
CA PRO A 44 6.38 32.31 0.77
C PRO A 44 5.07 32.64 1.49
N ALA A 45 5.14 32.89 2.80
CA ALA A 45 3.97 33.27 3.59
C ALA A 45 3.30 34.53 2.99
N GLY A 46 1.99 34.43 2.72
CA GLY A 46 1.21 35.48 2.07
C GLY A 46 1.11 35.34 0.54
N SER A 47 1.89 34.46 -0.08
CA SER A 47 1.67 34.07 -1.48
C SER A 47 0.55 33.02 -1.56
N ILE A 48 -0.42 33.25 -2.44
CA ILE A 48 -1.50 32.29 -2.70
C ILE A 48 -1.16 31.58 -4.02
N PRO A 49 -0.94 30.26 -4.01
CA PRO A 49 -0.74 29.50 -5.23
C PRO A 49 -1.96 29.63 -6.13
N THR A 50 -1.74 29.73 -7.44
CA THR A 50 -2.87 29.80 -8.38
C THR A 50 -3.63 28.47 -8.40
N VAL A 51 -4.93 28.52 -8.67
CA VAL A 51 -5.79 27.33 -8.75
C VAL A 51 -5.21 26.24 -9.67
N PRO A 52 -4.67 26.53 -10.86
CA PRO A 52 -4.06 25.52 -11.73
C PRO A 52 -2.85 24.81 -11.11
N VAL A 53 -2.05 25.52 -10.29
CA VAL A 53 -0.88 24.94 -9.63
C VAL A 53 -1.29 23.98 -8.52
N LEU A 54 -2.31 24.36 -7.74
CA LEU A 54 -2.87 23.48 -6.71
C LEU A 54 -3.49 22.22 -7.31
N THR A 55 -4.33 22.37 -8.33
CA THR A 55 -5.03 21.23 -8.94
C THR A 55 -4.05 20.28 -9.61
N SER A 56 -3.08 20.80 -10.38
CA SER A 56 -2.05 19.96 -11.01
C SER A 56 -1.15 19.28 -9.98
N GLY A 57 -0.79 19.95 -8.89
CA GLY A 57 -0.03 19.37 -7.79
C GLY A 57 -0.75 18.20 -7.13
N VAL A 58 -2.03 18.39 -6.76
CA VAL A 58 -2.86 17.35 -6.13
C VAL A 58 -3.07 16.17 -7.07
N VAL A 59 -3.41 16.40 -8.34
CA VAL A 59 -3.61 15.34 -9.33
C VAL A 59 -2.32 14.54 -9.54
N LYS A 60 -1.17 15.21 -9.64
CA LYS A 60 0.12 14.54 -9.81
C LYS A 60 0.52 13.73 -8.59
N ALA A 61 0.36 14.27 -7.38
CA ALA A 61 0.64 13.55 -6.14
C ALA A 61 -0.28 12.33 -5.99
N GLY A 62 -1.59 12.51 -6.22
CA GLY A 62 -2.58 11.44 -6.15
C GLY A 62 -2.33 10.34 -7.20
N SER A 63 -2.00 10.72 -8.43
CA SER A 63 -1.65 9.76 -9.49
C SER A 63 -0.40 8.96 -9.13
N THR A 64 0.63 9.62 -8.61
CA THR A 64 1.87 8.96 -8.19
C THR A 64 1.62 7.98 -7.04
N MET A 65 0.84 8.40 -6.04
CA MET A 65 0.44 7.55 -4.91
C MET A 65 -0.38 6.34 -5.37
N LEU A 66 -1.36 6.53 -6.25
CA LEU A 66 -2.21 5.46 -6.78
C LEU A 66 -1.39 4.44 -7.58
N ILE A 67 -0.49 4.89 -8.45
CA ILE A 67 0.37 4.02 -9.25
C ILE A 67 1.32 3.23 -8.33
N ALA A 68 1.91 3.88 -7.32
CA ALA A 68 2.78 3.21 -6.36
C ALA A 68 2.01 2.15 -5.56
N GLY A 69 0.85 2.51 -5.01
CA GLY A 69 -0.01 1.59 -4.28
C GLY A 69 -0.47 0.40 -5.13
N LEU A 70 -0.88 0.65 -6.38
CA LEU A 70 -1.29 -0.41 -7.29
C LEU A 70 -0.13 -1.34 -7.66
N ARG A 71 1.09 -0.81 -7.86
CA ARG A 71 2.29 -1.63 -8.11
C ARG A 71 2.63 -2.53 -6.93
N LEU A 72 2.52 -2.02 -5.70
CA LEU A 72 2.73 -2.81 -4.49
C LEU A 72 1.65 -3.90 -4.33
N ALA A 73 0.39 -3.58 -4.63
CA ALA A 73 -0.73 -4.50 -4.52
C ALA A 73 -0.84 -5.49 -5.70
N ALA A 74 -0.27 -5.17 -6.86
CA ALA A 74 -0.38 -5.93 -8.11
C ALA A 74 -0.11 -7.44 -7.98
N PRO A 75 0.97 -7.91 -7.33
CA PRO A 75 1.22 -9.34 -7.19
C PRO A 75 0.12 -10.05 -6.38
N MET A 76 -0.37 -9.41 -5.31
CA MET A 76 -1.45 -9.96 -4.50
C MET A 76 -2.76 -9.98 -5.28
N LEU A 77 -3.11 -8.87 -5.94
CA LEU A 77 -4.31 -8.79 -6.79
C LEU A 77 -4.30 -9.86 -7.89
N GLY A 78 -3.16 -10.06 -8.55
CA GLY A 78 -2.99 -11.09 -9.57
C GLY A 78 -3.23 -12.50 -9.02
N ALA A 79 -2.63 -12.83 -7.88
CA ALA A 79 -2.80 -14.14 -7.24
C ALA A 79 -4.27 -14.39 -6.83
N PHE A 80 -4.94 -13.40 -6.23
CA PHE A 80 -6.34 -13.51 -5.85
C PHE A 80 -7.27 -13.57 -7.05
N LEU A 81 -6.97 -12.87 -8.15
CA LEU A 81 -7.74 -12.95 -9.39
C LEU A 81 -7.66 -14.36 -10.00
N VAL A 82 -6.46 -14.95 -10.05
CA VAL A 82 -6.29 -16.34 -10.47
C VAL A 82 -7.07 -17.29 -9.57
N LEU A 83 -7.00 -17.10 -8.25
CA LEU A 83 -7.78 -17.92 -7.30
C LEU A 83 -9.28 -17.80 -7.56
N MET A 84 -9.80 -16.61 -7.85
CA MET A 84 -11.21 -16.42 -8.19
C MET A 84 -11.61 -17.20 -9.46
N VAL A 85 -10.77 -17.16 -10.50
CA VAL A 85 -11.01 -17.94 -11.74
C VAL A 85 -11.00 -19.44 -11.45
N VAL A 86 -10.03 -19.92 -10.67
CA VAL A 86 -9.94 -21.34 -10.27
C VAL A 86 -11.19 -21.78 -9.51
N LEU A 87 -11.63 -20.99 -8.52
CA LEU A 87 -12.85 -21.26 -7.76
C LEU A 87 -14.11 -21.25 -8.63
N ALA A 88 -14.20 -20.32 -9.59
CA ALA A 88 -15.32 -20.25 -10.53
C ALA A 88 -15.39 -21.48 -11.44
N VAL A 89 -14.24 -21.96 -11.93
CA VAL A 89 -14.16 -23.20 -12.72
C VAL A 89 -14.53 -24.41 -11.87
N LEU A 90 -14.05 -24.50 -10.63
CA LEU A 90 -14.44 -25.55 -9.68
C LEU A 90 -15.95 -25.57 -9.41
N ALA A 91 -16.60 -24.39 -9.38
CA ALA A 91 -18.06 -24.28 -9.21
C ALA A 91 -18.83 -24.98 -10.31
N ARG A 92 -18.32 -24.88 -11.53
CA ARG A 92 -18.92 -25.50 -12.70
C ARG A 92 -18.67 -27.00 -12.76
N ILE A 93 -17.50 -27.46 -12.31
CA ILE A 93 -17.11 -28.88 -12.35
C ILE A 93 -17.77 -29.69 -11.24
N ALA A 94 -17.87 -29.13 -10.03
CA ALA A 94 -18.41 -29.80 -8.85
C ALA A 94 -19.60 -29.02 -8.24
N PRO A 95 -20.75 -28.95 -8.93
CA PRO A 95 -21.89 -28.13 -8.50
C PRO A 95 -22.54 -28.61 -7.19
N GLN A 96 -22.31 -29.87 -6.81
CA GLN A 96 -22.79 -30.46 -5.55
C GLN A 96 -22.00 -29.94 -4.34
N MET A 97 -20.81 -29.36 -4.56
CA MET A 97 -19.90 -28.92 -3.51
C MET A 97 -20.28 -27.50 -3.06
N ASN A 98 -20.36 -27.29 -1.75
CA ASN A 98 -20.53 -25.95 -1.19
C ASN A 98 -19.23 -25.14 -1.37
N ILE A 99 -19.16 -24.38 -2.46
CA ILE A 99 -17.94 -23.65 -2.79
C ILE A 99 -17.62 -22.50 -1.84
N LEU A 100 -18.64 -21.96 -1.15
CA LEU A 100 -18.41 -20.95 -0.13
C LEU A 100 -17.52 -21.51 0.98
N PHE A 101 -17.79 -22.75 1.41
CA PHE A 101 -17.03 -23.44 2.46
C PHE A 101 -15.57 -23.68 2.05
N VAL A 102 -15.30 -23.98 0.78
CA VAL A 102 -13.95 -24.21 0.26
C VAL A 102 -13.20 -22.90 -0.02
N SER A 103 -13.91 -21.87 -0.49
CA SER A 103 -13.31 -20.60 -0.90
C SER A 103 -12.68 -19.83 0.26
N LEU A 104 -13.26 -19.89 1.46
CA LEU A 104 -12.77 -19.17 2.63
C LEU A 104 -11.38 -19.68 3.08
N PRO A 105 -11.18 -20.98 3.36
CA PRO A 105 -9.86 -21.53 3.67
C PRO A 105 -8.81 -21.24 2.59
N LEU A 106 -9.17 -21.35 1.30
CA LEU A 106 -8.23 -21.07 0.22
C LEU A 106 -7.80 -19.59 0.17
N ARG A 107 -8.75 -18.66 0.36
CA ARG A 107 -8.45 -17.22 0.38
C ARG A 107 -7.56 -16.85 1.57
N VAL A 108 -7.85 -17.39 2.75
CA VAL A 108 -7.04 -17.17 3.96
C VAL A 108 -5.65 -17.79 3.79
N GLY A 109 -5.59 -19.05 3.33
CA GLY A 109 -4.32 -19.75 3.09
C GLY A 109 -3.43 -19.03 2.08
N LEU A 110 -4.00 -18.57 0.95
CA LEU A 110 -3.25 -17.78 -0.03
C LEU A 110 -2.80 -16.45 0.57
N GLY A 111 -3.65 -15.75 1.30
CA GLY A 111 -3.30 -14.48 1.95
C GLY A 111 -2.14 -14.62 2.94
N LEU A 112 -2.16 -15.66 3.78
CA LEU A 112 -1.08 -15.96 4.72
C LEU A 112 0.22 -16.37 4.01
N LEU A 113 0.13 -17.18 2.96
CA LEU A 113 1.27 -17.58 2.15
C LEU A 113 1.94 -16.35 1.50
N MET A 114 1.13 -15.43 0.96
CA MET A 114 1.65 -14.19 0.39
C MET A 114 2.28 -13.28 1.46
N ALA A 115 1.67 -13.18 2.65
CA ALA A 115 2.26 -12.43 3.75
C ALA A 115 3.62 -13.01 4.18
N ALA A 116 3.75 -14.33 4.26
CA ALA A 116 5.01 -14.99 4.56
C ALA A 116 6.10 -14.71 3.51
N ILE A 117 5.73 -14.71 2.22
CA ILE A 117 6.65 -14.34 1.13
C ILE A 117 7.06 -12.86 1.21
N PHE A 118 6.19 -12.00 1.72
CA PHE A 118 6.44 -10.55 1.82
C PHE A 118 7.41 -10.19 2.95
N LEU A 119 7.51 -11.00 4.01
CA LEU A 119 8.42 -10.74 5.15
C LEU A 119 9.89 -10.50 4.75
N PRO A 120 10.55 -11.37 3.97
CA PRO A 120 11.93 -11.11 3.55
C PRO A 120 12.06 -9.88 2.64
N PHE A 121 11.03 -9.57 1.84
CA PHE A 121 11.01 -8.38 0.99
C PHE A 121 11.01 -7.08 1.81
N ILE A 122 10.40 -7.09 3.00
CA ILE A 122 10.43 -5.94 3.91
C ILE A 122 11.87 -5.59 4.28
N ASN A 123 12.72 -6.57 4.62
CA ASN A 123 14.10 -6.30 5.02
C ASN A 123 14.92 -5.63 3.90
N SER A 124 14.80 -6.12 2.66
CA SER A 124 15.45 -5.50 1.50
C SER A 124 14.89 -4.11 1.22
N PHE A 125 13.57 -3.94 1.31
CA PHE A 125 12.91 -2.65 1.10
C PHE A 125 13.39 -1.61 2.12
N VAL A 126 13.59 -2.01 3.38
CA VAL A 126 14.07 -1.11 4.43
C VAL A 126 15.49 -0.63 4.15
N ALA A 127 16.38 -1.53 3.73
CA ALA A 127 17.76 -1.16 3.40
C ALA A 127 17.81 -0.16 2.24
N GLU A 128 17.06 -0.42 1.16
CA GLU A 128 16.97 0.49 0.02
C GLU A 128 16.29 1.81 0.37
N PHE A 129 15.21 1.77 1.17
CA PHE A 129 14.50 2.96 1.61
C PHE A 129 15.40 3.83 2.48
N ALA A 130 16.14 3.25 3.41
CA ALA A 130 17.09 3.97 4.26
C ALA A 130 18.23 4.60 3.45
N ASP A 131 18.80 3.89 2.47
CA ASP A 131 19.83 4.45 1.57
C ASP A 131 19.29 5.61 0.72
N TRP A 132 18.09 5.45 0.16
CA TRP A 132 17.41 6.50 -0.59
C TRP A 132 17.11 7.73 0.28
N MET A 133 16.65 7.51 1.51
CA MET A 133 16.40 8.56 2.50
C MET A 133 17.69 9.30 2.89
N GLY A 134 18.79 8.58 3.08
CA GLY A 134 20.11 9.16 3.37
C GLY A 134 20.65 10.03 2.22
N LYS A 135 20.29 9.73 0.97
CA LYS A 135 20.64 10.58 -0.19
C LYS A 135 19.82 11.86 -0.27
N LEU A 136 18.58 11.84 0.23
CA LEU A 136 17.66 12.99 0.17
C LEU A 136 17.81 13.96 1.34
N LEU A 137 18.23 13.44 2.50
CA LEU A 137 18.53 14.21 3.69
C LEU A 137 20.03 14.55 3.70
N PRO A 138 20.44 15.80 3.45
CA PRO A 138 21.79 16.22 3.74
C PRO A 138 21.93 16.29 5.27
N LEU A 139 22.27 15.17 5.90
CA LEU A 139 22.80 15.10 7.26
C LEU A 139 24.32 14.99 7.19
#